data_AF-A0A388TGH4-F1
#
_entry.id   AF-A0A388TGH4-F1
#
_cell.length_a   1.000
_cell.length_b   1.000
_cell.length_c   1.000
_cell.angle_alpha   90.00
_cell.angle_beta   90.00
_cell.angle_gamma   90.00
#
_symmetry.space_group_name_H-M   'P 1'
#
loop_
_entity.id
_entity.type
_entity.pdbx_description
1 polymer ?
#
loop_
_entity_poly.entity_id
_entity_poly.type
_entity_poly.pdbx_seq_one_letter_code
_entity_poly.pdbx_strand_id
1 'polypeptide(L)'
;MAALVLVGCGTDRAKGFVADAEGVFAGVVPAADDSGIAMTLNIKNGAYILSTKFITKQKEPAVTSGPIVYVRKNVLQIGNQQYKIKTDLELRLLDTQGKDIKSKFNYSLRRV
;
A
#
# COMPACT_ATOMS: atom_id res chain seq x y z
N MET A 1 -18.54 -25.24 29.83
CA MET A 1 -17.28 -25.07 29.07
C MET A 1 -17.19 -23.60 28.69
N ALA A 2 -16.32 -22.85 29.36
CA ALA A 2 -16.18 -21.42 29.14
C ALA A 2 -15.33 -21.17 27.89
N ALA A 3 -15.93 -20.60 26.85
CA ALA A 3 -15.19 -20.05 25.73
C ALA A 3 -14.65 -18.69 26.17
N LEU A 4 -13.37 -18.66 26.53
CA LEU A 4 -12.63 -17.43 26.78
C LEU A 4 -12.40 -16.75 25.43
N VAL A 5 -13.29 -15.83 25.05
CA VAL A 5 -13.08 -14.96 23.89
C VAL A 5 -12.04 -13.91 24.32
N LEU A 6 -10.79 -14.11 23.90
CA LEU A 6 -9.73 -13.10 23.98
C LEU A 6 -10.05 -11.98 22.96
N VAL A 7 -10.98 -11.10 23.32
CA VAL A 7 -11.20 -9.82 22.62
C VAL A 7 -10.25 -8.78 23.22
N GLY A 8 -9.55 -8.05 22.36
CA GLY A 8 -8.95 -6.76 22.74
C GLY A 8 -7.44 -6.77 22.87
N CYS A 9 -6.73 -6.88 21.73
CA CYS A 9 -5.38 -6.30 21.61
C CYS A 9 -4.88 -6.21 20.14
N GLY A 10 -5.42 -7.06 19.25
CA GLY A 10 -5.00 -7.10 17.84
C GLY A 10 -5.73 -6.10 16.93
N THR A 11 -7.03 -5.91 17.14
CA THR A 11 -7.88 -5.07 16.28
C THR A 11 -7.63 -3.58 16.43
N ASP A 12 -7.33 -3.12 17.64
CA ASP A 12 -7.06 -1.69 17.90
C ASP A 12 -5.72 -1.25 17.30
N ARG A 13 -4.72 -2.13 17.33
CA ARG A 13 -3.43 -1.90 16.67
C ARG A 13 -3.58 -1.86 15.15
N ALA A 14 -4.34 -2.78 14.58
CA ALA A 14 -4.61 -2.79 13.14
C ALA A 14 -5.31 -1.49 12.68
N LYS A 15 -6.30 -1.01 13.44
CA LYS A 15 -6.96 0.28 13.17
C LYS A 15 -6.01 1.46 13.32
N GLY A 16 -5.14 1.46 14.34
CA GLY A 16 -4.11 2.48 14.52
C GLY A 16 -3.15 2.58 13.34
N PHE A 17 -2.61 1.44 12.87
CA PHE A 17 -1.70 1.44 11.72
C PHE A 17 -2.33 1.88 10.42
N VAL A 18 -3.62 1.57 10.22
CA VAL A 18 -4.36 2.03 9.05
C VAL A 18 -4.64 3.53 9.15
N ALA A 19 -4.95 4.05 10.34
CA ALA A 19 -5.11 5.47 10.59
C ALA A 19 -3.80 6.25 10.36
N ASP A 20 -2.67 5.70 10.80
CA ASP A 20 -1.33 6.28 10.58
C ASP A 20 -0.96 6.34 9.09
N ALA A 21 -1.54 5.46 8.27
CA ALA A 21 -1.33 5.40 6.83
C ALA A 21 -2.34 6.24 6.03
N GLU A 22 -3.27 6.95 6.67
CA GLU A 22 -4.22 7.80 5.95
C GLU A 22 -3.52 8.95 5.22
N GLY A 23 -3.92 9.16 3.98
CA GLY A 23 -3.34 10.20 3.13
C GLY A 23 -3.27 9.80 1.67
N VAL A 24 -2.76 10.72 0.86
CA VAL A 24 -2.52 10.50 -0.55
C VAL A 24 -1.03 10.28 -0.74
N PHE A 25 -0.67 9.22 -1.44
CA PHE A 25 0.70 8.87 -1.76
C PHE A 25 0.85 8.78 -3.27
N ALA A 26 1.90 9.36 -3.80
CA ALA A 26 2.20 9.33 -5.23
C ALA A 26 3.65 8.93 -5.48
N GLY A 27 3.88 8.31 -6.63
CA GLY A 27 5.21 7.93 -7.06
C GLY A 27 5.21 7.28 -8.43
N VAL A 28 6.41 7.11 -8.98
CA VAL A 28 6.63 6.35 -10.21
C VAL A 28 7.41 5.10 -9.84
N VAL A 29 6.81 3.94 -10.12
CA VAL A 29 7.49 2.65 -9.97
C VAL A 29 7.99 2.16 -11.33
N PRO A 30 9.12 1.44 -11.38
CA PRO A 30 9.63 0.90 -12.64
C PRO A 30 8.66 -0.11 -13.25
N ALA A 31 8.52 -0.08 -14.56
CA ALA A 31 7.78 -1.04 -15.36
C ALA A 31 8.76 -1.90 -16.16
N ALA A 32 8.39 -3.14 -16.51
CA ALA A 32 9.22 -3.99 -17.36
C ALA A 32 9.33 -3.41 -18.79
N ASP A 33 8.21 -2.95 -19.35
CA ASP A 33 8.09 -2.54 -20.76
C ASP A 33 7.57 -1.11 -20.93
N ASP A 34 7.90 -0.21 -20.00
CA ASP A 34 7.53 1.21 -20.04
C ASP A 34 8.54 2.04 -19.23
N SER A 35 8.60 3.35 -19.43
CA SER A 35 9.43 4.25 -18.62
C SER A 35 9.00 4.31 -17.15
N GLY A 36 7.79 3.83 -16.84
CA GLY A 36 7.34 3.59 -15.47
C GLY A 36 5.82 3.55 -15.37
N ILE A 37 5.34 3.27 -14.17
CA ILE A 37 3.92 3.37 -13.81
C ILE A 37 3.80 4.49 -12.80
N ALA A 38 3.15 5.58 -13.20
CA ALA A 38 2.71 6.60 -12.26
C ALA A 38 1.57 6.04 -11.42
N MET A 39 1.73 6.07 -10.11
CA MET A 39 0.77 5.54 -9.14
C MET A 39 0.34 6.65 -8.19
N THR A 40 -0.96 6.72 -7.93
CA THR A 40 -1.55 7.56 -6.88
C THR A 40 -2.44 6.68 -6.02
N LEU A 41 -2.07 6.56 -4.74
CA LEU A 41 -2.75 5.75 -3.73
C LEU A 41 -3.36 6.68 -2.68
N ASN A 42 -4.68 6.71 -2.61
CA ASN A 42 -5.42 7.44 -1.59
C ASN A 42 -5.94 6.45 -0.54
N ILE A 43 -5.53 6.61 0.72
CA ILE A 43 -5.96 5.80 1.86
C ILE A 43 -6.85 6.65 2.75
N LYS A 44 -8.08 6.19 2.99
CA LYS A 44 -9.04 6.88 3.85
C LYS A 44 -10.03 5.90 4.46
N ASN A 45 -10.31 6.03 5.76
CA ASN A 45 -11.30 5.24 6.49
C ASN A 45 -11.09 3.72 6.32
N GLY A 46 -9.84 3.26 6.25
CA GLY A 46 -9.49 1.85 6.03
C GLY A 46 -9.81 1.27 4.66
N ALA A 47 -10.09 2.13 3.68
CA ALA A 47 -10.18 1.77 2.27
C ALA A 47 -9.09 2.48 1.45
N TYR A 48 -8.87 1.98 0.24
CA TYR A 48 -7.96 2.58 -0.72
C TYR A 48 -8.64 2.90 -2.05
N ILE A 49 -8.11 3.89 -2.74
CA ILE A 49 -8.29 4.11 -4.18
C ILE A 49 -6.88 4.21 -4.78
N LEU A 50 -6.55 3.31 -5.71
CA LEU A 50 -5.28 3.24 -6.40
C LEU A 50 -5.49 3.53 -7.88
N SER A 51 -4.93 4.63 -8.36
CA SER A 51 -4.84 4.99 -9.77
C SER A 51 -3.44 4.63 -10.30
N THR A 52 -3.38 3.99 -11.46
CA THR A 52 -2.13 3.62 -12.13
C THR A 52 -2.17 4.02 -13.60
N LYS A 53 -1.10 4.63 -14.09
CA LYS A 53 -0.97 5.06 -15.48
C LYS A 53 0.45 4.76 -15.98
N PHE A 54 0.54 4.04 -17.08
CA PHE A 54 1.81 3.87 -17.80
C PHE A 54 2.23 5.22 -18.38
N ILE A 55 3.51 5.57 -18.26
CA ILE A 55 4.00 6.89 -18.66
C ILE A 55 3.99 7.04 -20.17
N THR A 56 4.46 6.02 -20.90
CA THR A 56 4.62 6.13 -22.35
C THR A 56 3.47 5.55 -23.15
N LYS A 57 2.72 4.62 -22.56
CA LYS A 57 1.55 4.02 -23.21
C LYS A 57 0.36 4.99 -23.13
N GLN A 58 -0.22 5.32 -24.28
CA GLN A 58 -1.51 6.01 -24.37
C GLN A 58 -2.65 5.06 -23.96
N LYS A 59 -2.70 4.72 -22.68
CA LYS A 59 -3.77 3.96 -22.06
C LYS A 59 -4.44 4.83 -21.01
N GLU A 60 -5.75 4.64 -20.86
CA GLU A 60 -6.47 5.24 -19.74
C GLU A 60 -5.89 4.74 -18.41
N PRO A 61 -5.90 5.59 -17.37
CA PRO A 61 -5.49 5.17 -16.03
C PRO A 61 -6.39 4.04 -15.53
N ALA A 62 -5.77 2.95 -15.06
CA ALA A 62 -6.51 1.92 -14.36
C ALA A 62 -6.71 2.33 -12.90
N VAL A 63 -7.97 2.36 -12.46
CA VAL A 63 -8.36 2.70 -11.09
C VAL A 63 -8.93 1.47 -10.39
N THR A 64 -8.43 1.18 -9.20
CA THR A 64 -8.89 0.09 -8.34
C THR A 64 -9.20 0.62 -6.96
N SER A 65 -10.14 0.00 -6.26
CA SER A 65 -10.49 0.36 -4.89
C SER A 65 -10.87 -0.86 -4.09
N GLY A 66 -10.79 -0.75 -2.77
CA GLY A 66 -11.15 -1.83 -1.88
C GLY A 66 -10.76 -1.59 -0.43
N PRO A 67 -11.00 -2.57 0.45
CA PRO A 67 -10.55 -2.49 1.83
C PRO A 67 -9.03 -2.66 1.92
N ILE A 68 -8.43 -2.05 2.94
CA ILE A 68 -7.04 -2.28 3.32
C ILE A 68 -7.00 -3.43 4.32
N VAL A 69 -6.06 -4.35 4.12
CA VAL A 69 -5.84 -5.46 5.04
C VAL A 69 -4.54 -5.25 5.80
N TYR A 70 -4.60 -5.18 7.12
CA TYR A 70 -3.41 -5.20 7.95
C TYR A 70 -2.80 -6.60 7.93
N VAL A 71 -1.54 -6.71 7.49
CA VAL A 71 -0.84 -8.01 7.40
C VAL A 71 -0.03 -8.25 8.67
N ARG A 72 0.86 -7.31 9.00
CA ARG A 72 1.75 -7.35 10.16
C ARG A 72 2.29 -5.95 10.44
N LYS A 73 3.15 -5.80 11.45
CA LYS A 73 3.71 -4.51 11.86
C LYS A 73 4.22 -3.71 10.65
N ASN A 74 3.63 -2.53 10.46
CA ASN A 74 3.91 -1.58 9.38
C ASN A 74 3.68 -2.13 7.96
N VAL A 75 2.96 -3.24 7.76
CA VAL A 75 2.69 -3.81 6.44
C VAL A 75 1.20 -3.87 6.18
N LEU A 76 0.78 -3.20 5.12
CA LEU A 76 -0.59 -3.15 4.63
C LEU A 76 -0.67 -3.88 3.28
N GLN A 77 -1.74 -4.62 3.07
CA GLN A 77 -2.11 -5.18 1.78
C GLN A 77 -3.18 -4.31 1.14
N ILE A 78 -2.90 -3.92 -0.11
CA ILE A 78 -3.67 -3.00 -0.92
C ILE A 78 -3.86 -3.68 -2.27
N GLY A 79 -5.07 -4.20 -2.50
CA GLY A 79 -5.34 -5.11 -3.62
C GLY A 79 -4.41 -6.34 -3.55
N ASN A 80 -3.67 -6.56 -4.64
CA ASN A 80 -2.73 -7.69 -4.77
C ASN A 80 -1.30 -7.34 -4.35
N GLN A 81 -1.07 -6.14 -3.83
CA GLN A 81 0.25 -5.63 -3.48
C GLN A 81 0.38 -5.43 -1.98
N GLN A 82 1.60 -5.59 -1.46
CA GLN A 82 1.92 -5.27 -0.08
C GLN A 82 2.83 -4.05 0.00
N TYR A 83 2.53 -3.18 0.94
CA TYR A 83 3.26 -1.94 1.20
C TYR A 83 3.74 -1.92 2.64
N LYS A 84 5.00 -1.56 2.82
CA LYS A 84 5.60 -1.28 4.13
C LYS A 84 5.62 0.20 4.40
N ILE A 85 5.02 0.61 5.50
CA ILE A 85 5.09 1.97 6.04
C ILE A 85 6.48 2.15 6.64
N LYS A 86 7.32 2.96 5.99
CA LYS A 86 8.68 3.24 6.49
C LYS A 86 8.67 4.44 7.41
N THR A 87 7.92 5.46 7.02
CA THR A 87 7.58 6.65 7.81
C THR A 87 6.14 7.04 7.48
N ASP A 88 5.59 8.01 8.20
CA ASP A 88 4.32 8.68 7.90
C ASP A 88 4.29 9.33 6.49
N LEU A 89 5.45 9.47 5.84
CA LEU A 89 5.61 10.11 4.54
C LEU A 89 5.96 9.13 3.40
N GLU A 90 6.27 7.86 3.67
CA GLU A 90 6.81 6.92 2.68
C GLU A 90 6.23 5.51 2.83
N LEU A 91 5.56 5.05 1.76
CA LEU A 91 5.15 3.66 1.57
C LEU A 91 6.09 2.98 0.59
N ARG A 92 6.60 1.79 0.94
CA ARG A 92 7.46 0.99 0.07
C ARG A 92 6.75 -0.26 -0.41
N LEU A 93 6.70 -0.47 -1.71
CA LEU A 93 6.22 -1.71 -2.28
C LEU A 93 7.15 -2.87 -1.89
N LEU A 94 6.56 -3.97 -1.46
CA LEU A 94 7.25 -5.22 -1.16
C LEU A 94 7.14 -6.19 -2.34
N ASP A 95 8.02 -7.18 -2.38
CA ASP A 95 7.93 -8.27 -3.35
C ASP A 95 6.71 -9.17 -3.08
N THR A 96 6.49 -10.16 -3.96
CA THR A 96 5.37 -11.11 -3.85
C THR A 96 5.45 -12.01 -2.62
N GLN A 97 6.60 -12.10 -1.95
CA GLN A 97 6.80 -12.80 -0.68
C GLN A 97 6.66 -11.86 0.53
N GLY A 98 6.35 -10.58 0.29
CA GLY A 98 6.27 -9.54 1.33
C GLY A 98 7.64 -9.16 1.90
N LYS A 99 8.74 -9.26 1.15
CA LYS A 99 10.08 -8.81 1.56
C LYS A 99 10.47 -7.51 0.85
N ASP A 100 11.46 -6.81 1.39
CA ASP A 100 11.98 -5.59 0.80
C ASP A 100 12.61 -5.88 -0.57
N ILE A 101 12.18 -5.15 -1.61
CA ILE A 101 12.72 -5.28 -2.97
C ILE A 101 14.16 -4.75 -2.99
N LYS A 102 15.12 -5.62 -3.33
CA LYS A 102 16.53 -5.23 -3.52
C LYS A 102 16.78 -4.85 -4.97
N SER A 103 16.72 -3.57 -5.27
CA SER A 103 16.92 -3.04 -6.61
C SER A 103 17.60 -1.67 -6.58
N LYS A 104 18.23 -1.28 -7.69
CA LYS A 104 18.70 0.10 -7.90
C LYS A 104 17.55 1.06 -8.19
N PHE A 105 16.38 0.54 -8.58
CA PHE A 105 15.19 1.33 -8.88
C PHE A 105 14.38 1.64 -7.62
N ASN A 106 13.61 2.74 -7.66
CA ASN A 106 12.78 3.18 -6.55
C ASN A 106 11.38 2.57 -6.63
N TYR A 107 10.97 1.91 -5.55
CA TYR A 107 9.65 1.29 -5.39
C TYR A 107 8.85 1.94 -4.26
N SER A 108 9.05 3.24 -4.05
CA SER A 108 8.45 3.99 -2.93
C SER A 108 7.43 5.01 -3.45
N LEU A 109 6.30 5.10 -2.75
CA LEU A 109 5.31 6.16 -2.90
C LEU A 109 5.48 7.15 -1.74
N ARG A 110 5.48 8.44 -2.05
CA ARG A 110 5.63 9.51 -1.06
C ARG A 110 4.32 10.23 -0.84
N ARG A 111 4.06 10.65 0.39
CA ARG A 111 2.86 11.42 0.72
C ARG A 111 2.86 12.76 -0.01
N VAL A 112 1.69 13.20 -0.49
CA VAL A 112 1.46 14.46 -1.22
C VAL A 112 0.30 15.25 -0.62
#